data_AF-A0A1G1EMF7-F1
#
_entry.id   AF-A0A1G1EMF7-F1
#
_cell.length_a   1.000
_cell.length_b   1.000
_cell.length_c   1.000
_cell.angle_alpha   90.00
_cell.angle_beta   90.00
_cell.angle_gamma   90.00
#
_symmetry.space_group_name_H-M   'P 1'
#
loop_
_entity.id
_entity.type
_entity.pdbx_description
1 polymer ?
#
loop_
_entity_poly.entity_id
_entity_poly.type
_entity_poly.pdbx_seq_one_letter_code
_entity_poly.pdbx_strand_id
1 'polypeptide(L)'
;MLTEDQNTVIYLMFLNGILFLGLNFIAHSIIFPAPRASKRLGYVLIVSALSAFGAQQEYRALVSLGIESGKTGNILFGGFILPVFLISLVYYRMRRNRAEQQTQISVNSAKSNHDND
;
A
#
# COMPACT_ATOMS: atom_id res chain seq x y z
N MET A 1 8.59 -32.17 -9.34
CA MET A 1 9.20 -31.45 -8.21
C MET A 1 9.68 -30.12 -8.75
N LEU A 2 9.35 -29.01 -8.10
CA LEU A 2 9.83 -27.70 -8.51
C LEU A 2 11.33 -27.58 -8.24
N THR A 3 12.06 -26.87 -9.09
CA THR A 3 13.47 -26.55 -8.84
C THR A 3 13.60 -25.54 -7.69
N GLU A 4 14.77 -25.45 -7.06
CA GLU A 4 15.01 -24.47 -5.99
C GLU A 4 14.75 -23.03 -6.47
N ASP A 5 15.13 -22.72 -7.71
CA ASP A 5 14.86 -21.43 -8.34
C ASP A 5 13.36 -21.17 -8.50
N GLN A 6 12.59 -22.17 -8.95
CA GLN A 6 11.13 -22.05 -9.09
C GLN A 6 10.45 -21.81 -7.74
N ASN A 7 10.88 -22.49 -6.68
CA ASN A 7 10.38 -22.26 -5.33
C ASN A 7 10.70 -20.84 -4.83
N THR A 8 11.89 -20.34 -5.14
CA THR A 8 12.32 -18.99 -4.77
C THR A 8 11.50 -17.92 -5.50
N VAL A 9 11.17 -18.14 -6.79
CA VAL A 9 10.29 -17.24 -7.54
C VAL A 9 8.87 -17.23 -6.97
N ILE A 10 8.32 -18.38 -6.61
CA ILE A 10 7.00 -18.46 -5.96
C ILE A 10 7.01 -17.74 -4.60
N TYR A 11 8.08 -17.93 -3.83
CA TYR A 11 8.28 -17.24 -2.56
C TYR A 11 8.35 -15.72 -2.73
N LEU A 12 9.05 -15.23 -3.76
CA LEU A 12 9.09 -13.82 -4.13
C LEU A 12 7.71 -13.29 -4.52
N MET A 13 6.92 -14.03 -5.31
CA MET A 13 5.56 -13.61 -5.67
C MET A 13 4.67 -13.48 -4.42
N PHE A 14 4.80 -14.41 -3.48
CA PHE A 14 4.06 -14.37 -2.23
C PHE A 14 4.45 -13.18 -1.35
N LEU A 15 5.76 -12.93 -1.17
CA LEU A 15 6.27 -11.78 -0.43
C LEU A 15 5.80 -10.45 -1.06
N ASN A 16 5.82 -10.36 -2.39
CA ASN A 16 5.36 -9.16 -3.10
C ASN A 16 3.88 -8.89 -2.80
N GLY A 17 3.05 -9.94 -2.75
CA GLY A 17 1.65 -9.83 -2.36
C GLY A 17 1.47 -9.26 -0.94
N ILE A 18 2.23 -9.74 0.03
CA ILE A 18 2.20 -9.23 1.42
C ILE A 18 2.64 -7.76 1.46
N LEU A 19 3.72 -7.44 0.76
CA LEU A 19 4.27 -6.10 0.73
C LEU A 19 3.29 -5.11 0.07
N PHE A 20 2.60 -5.53 -1.00
CA PHE A 20 1.51 -4.78 -1.61
C PHE A 20 0.39 -4.48 -0.62
N LEU A 21 -0.11 -5.49 0.11
CA LEU A 21 -1.16 -5.28 1.13
C LEU A 21 -0.70 -4.29 2.21
N GLY A 22 0.54 -4.40 2.67
CA GLY A 22 1.11 -3.51 3.69
C GLY A 22 1.22 -2.06 3.21
N LEU A 23 1.81 -1.84 2.03
CA LEU A 23 1.94 -0.52 1.40
C LEU A 23 0.57 0.12 1.16
N ASN A 24 -0.39 -0.68 0.69
CA ASN A 24 -1.75 -0.23 0.43
C ASN A 24 -2.47 0.19 1.73
N PHE A 25 -2.30 -0.56 2.81
CA PHE A 25 -2.83 -0.19 4.13
C PHE A 25 -2.23 1.11 4.67
N ILE A 26 -0.92 1.31 4.50
CA ILE A 26 -0.22 2.53 4.91
C ILE A 26 -0.78 3.72 4.13
N ALA A 27 -0.87 3.62 2.80
CA ALA A 27 -1.41 4.68 1.94
C ALA A 27 -2.86 5.03 2.30
N HIS A 28 -3.71 4.03 2.53
CA HIS A 28 -5.09 4.25 2.98
C HIS A 28 -5.16 5.01 4.31
N SER A 29 -4.32 4.63 5.27
CA SER A 29 -4.30 5.23 6.61
C SER A 29 -3.83 6.68 6.60
N ILE A 30 -2.95 7.05 5.67
CA ILE A 30 -2.51 8.44 5.44
C ILE A 30 -3.67 9.28 4.87
N ILE A 31 -4.39 8.77 3.87
CA ILE A 31 -5.42 9.56 3.17
C ILE A 31 -6.70 9.72 4.00
N PHE A 32 -7.09 8.70 4.76
CA PHE A 32 -8.31 8.70 5.57
C PHE A 32 -7.96 8.72 7.06
N PRO A 33 -7.56 9.87 7.64
CA PRO A 33 -7.28 9.96 9.07
C PRO A 33 -8.58 9.72 9.86
N ALA A 34 -8.56 8.76 10.80
CA ALA A 34 -9.70 8.49 11.67
C ALA A 34 -9.67 9.40 12.91
N PRO A 35 -10.82 9.71 13.54
CA PRO A 35 -10.90 10.58 14.71
C PRO A 35 -10.14 10.04 15.94
N ARG A 36 -9.85 8.74 16.01
CA ARG A 36 -8.96 8.12 17.01
C ARG A 36 -7.57 7.85 16.42
N ALA A 37 -6.84 8.92 16.10
CA ALA A 37 -5.54 8.87 15.43
C ALA A 37 -4.49 7.99 16.15
N SER A 38 -4.50 7.95 17.49
CA SER A 38 -3.50 7.25 18.31
C SER A 38 -3.44 5.73 18.06
N LYS A 39 -4.58 5.02 18.07
CA LYS A 39 -4.59 3.56 17.89
C LYS A 39 -4.17 3.16 16.47
N ARG A 40 -4.50 4.00 15.48
CA ARG A 40 -4.20 3.75 14.07
C ARG A 40 -2.73 4.00 13.74
N LEU A 41 -2.10 4.98 14.37
CA LEU A 41 -0.65 5.21 14.25
C LEU A 41 0.15 3.97 14.69
N GLY A 42 -0.27 3.32 15.78
CA GLY A 42 0.31 2.06 16.23
C GLY A 42 0.22 0.96 15.16
N TYR A 43 -0.95 0.77 14.54
CA TYR A 43 -1.10 -0.21 13.45
C TYR A 43 -0.27 0.15 12.21
N VAL A 44 -0.18 1.44 11.84
CA VAL A 44 0.66 1.88 10.73
C VAL A 44 2.12 1.58 11.02
N LEU A 45 2.62 1.87 12.22
CA LEU A 45 4.00 1.56 12.60
C LEU A 45 4.29 0.05 12.55
N ILE A 46 3.38 -0.77 13.08
CA ILE A 46 3.51 -2.24 13.03
C ILE A 46 3.55 -2.72 11.58
N VAL A 47 2.61 -2.26 10.75
CA VAL A 47 2.55 -2.65 9.34
C VAL A 47 3.79 -2.17 8.58
N SER A 48 4.29 -0.96 8.86
CA SER A 48 5.53 -0.46 8.27
C SER A 48 6.74 -1.32 8.66
N ALA A 49 6.85 -1.73 9.92
CA ALA A 49 7.92 -2.62 10.37
C ALA A 49 7.83 -4.00 9.69
N LEU A 50 6.62 -4.57 9.57
CA LEU A 50 6.39 -5.83 8.86
C LEU A 50 6.70 -5.72 7.36
N SER A 51 6.33 -4.61 6.73
CA SER A 51 6.67 -4.34 5.33
C SER A 51 8.18 -4.19 5.13
N ALA A 52 8.88 -3.50 6.03
CA ALA A 52 10.34 -3.38 5.98
C ALA A 52 11.02 -4.76 6.14
N PHE A 53 10.51 -5.60 7.04
CA PHE A 53 10.98 -6.97 7.19
C PHE A 53 10.69 -7.82 5.95
N GLY A 54 9.50 -7.70 5.36
CA GLY A 54 9.15 -8.37 4.10
C GLY A 54 10.09 -7.99 2.96
N ALA A 55 10.37 -6.69 2.79
CA ALA A 55 11.33 -6.19 1.80
C ALA A 55 12.75 -6.75 2.01
N GLN A 56 13.19 -6.92 3.27
CA GLN A 56 14.46 -7.57 3.55
C GLN A 56 14.47 -9.05 3.12
N GLN A 57 13.36 -9.75 3.26
CA GLN A 57 13.26 -11.15 2.80
C GLN A 57 13.28 -11.23 1.27
N GLU A 58 12.60 -10.32 0.57
CA GLU A 58 12.66 -10.22 -0.89
C GLU A 58 14.08 -9.93 -1.38
N TYR A 59 14.78 -8.99 -0.73
CA TYR A 59 16.17 -8.69 -1.04
C TYR A 59 17.04 -9.95 -0.96
N ARG A 60 16.90 -10.74 0.12
CA ARG A 60 17.67 -11.99 0.29
C ARG A 60 17.31 -13.03 -0.76
N ALA A 61 16.04 -13.18 -1.09
CA ALA A 61 15.57 -14.12 -2.11
C ALA A 61 16.01 -13.73 -3.54
N LEU A 62 16.13 -12.44 -3.84
CA LEU A 62 16.69 -11.96 -5.11
C LEU A 62 18.20 -12.20 -5.19
N VAL A 63 18.93 -11.99 -4.08
CA VAL A 63 20.37 -12.31 -4.01
C VAL A 63 20.61 -13.82 -4.17
N SER A 64 19.75 -14.68 -3.58
CA SER A 64 19.88 -16.13 -3.76
C SER A 64 19.60 -16.60 -5.19
N LEU A 65 18.83 -15.84 -5.97
CA LEU A 65 18.64 -16.07 -7.41
C LEU A 65 19.83 -15.58 -8.28
N GLY A 66 20.92 -15.11 -7.65
CA GLY A 66 22.11 -14.65 -8.35
C GLY A 66 22.02 -13.20 -8.85
N ILE A 67 21.02 -12.42 -8.41
CA ILE A 67 20.98 -10.99 -8.71
C ILE A 67 22.05 -10.27 -7.89
N GLU A 68 22.91 -9.54 -8.60
CA GLU A 68 23.98 -8.73 -8.03
C GLU A 68 23.43 -7.78 -6.96
N SER A 69 24.02 -7.83 -5.75
CA SER A 69 23.53 -7.15 -4.55
C SER A 69 23.35 -5.64 -4.73
N GLY A 70 24.15 -5.02 -5.60
CA GLY A 70 24.07 -3.61 -5.98
C GLY A 70 22.88 -3.26 -6.89
N LYS A 71 22.37 -4.22 -7.67
CA LYS A 71 21.17 -4.06 -8.53
C LYS A 71 19.90 -4.45 -7.79
N THR A 72 19.97 -5.39 -6.84
CA THR A 72 18.81 -5.88 -6.09
C THR A 72 18.06 -4.76 -5.37
N GLY A 73 18.77 -3.82 -4.73
CA GLY A 73 18.14 -2.69 -4.06
C GLY A 73 17.35 -1.81 -5.03
N ASN A 74 17.93 -1.51 -6.20
CA ASN A 74 17.27 -0.69 -7.22
C ASN A 74 16.05 -1.39 -7.84
N ILE A 75 16.13 -2.70 -8.05
CA ILE A 75 15.00 -3.50 -8.55
C ILE A 75 13.87 -3.53 -7.53
N LEU A 76 14.19 -3.74 -6.26
CA LEU A 76 13.20 -3.81 -5.19
C LEU A 76 12.51 -2.47 -4.96
N PHE A 77 13.31 -1.42 -4.76
CA PHE A 77 12.78 -0.08 -4.49
C PHE A 77 12.16 0.55 -5.72
N GLY A 78 12.87 0.55 -6.85
CA GLY A 78 12.44 1.20 -8.09
C GLY A 78 11.40 0.40 -8.87
N GLY A 79 11.44 -0.93 -8.80
CA GLY A 79 10.53 -1.81 -9.54
C GLY A 79 9.23 -2.13 -8.79
N PHE A 80 9.26 -2.19 -7.45
CA PHE A 80 8.11 -2.65 -6.68
C PHE A 80 7.63 -1.65 -5.62
N ILE A 81 8.51 -1.24 -4.70
CA ILE A 81 8.08 -0.43 -3.55
C ILE A 81 7.57 0.95 -3.98
N LEU A 82 8.33 1.69 -4.80
CA LEU A 82 7.93 3.03 -5.26
C LEU A 82 6.63 2.99 -6.08
N PRO A 83 6.53 2.16 -7.14
CA PRO A 83 5.35 2.12 -8.00
C PRO A 83 4.09 1.76 -7.22
N VAL A 84 4.15 0.72 -6.38
CA VAL A 84 3.00 0.29 -5.58
C VAL A 84 2.58 1.39 -4.60
N PHE A 85 3.53 2.01 -3.91
CA PHE A 85 3.21 3.08 -2.97
C PHE A 85 2.56 4.28 -3.66
N LEU A 86 3.11 4.72 -4.78
CA LEU A 86 2.57 5.86 -5.55
C LEU A 86 1.18 5.56 -6.12
N ILE A 87 0.97 4.37 -6.68
CA ILE A 87 -0.33 3.94 -7.21
C ILE A 87 -1.37 3.90 -6.09
N SER A 88 -1.06 3.29 -4.95
CA SER A 88 -1.96 3.24 -3.80
C SER A 88 -2.28 4.65 -3.28
N LEU A 89 -1.28 5.53 -3.20
CA LEU A 89 -1.48 6.91 -2.74
C LEU A 89 -2.43 7.69 -3.68
N VAL A 90 -2.18 7.63 -4.99
CA VAL A 90 -3.02 8.29 -6.00
C VAL A 90 -4.43 7.71 -5.98
N TYR A 91 -4.56 6.39 -5.92
CA TYR A 91 -5.85 5.69 -5.85
C TYR A 91 -6.69 6.17 -4.67
N TYR A 92 -6.11 6.19 -3.47
CA TYR A 92 -6.84 6.65 -2.28
C TYR A 92 -7.12 8.14 -2.30
N ARG A 93 -6.20 8.96 -2.83
CA ARG A 93 -6.42 10.41 -2.99
C ARG A 93 -7.60 10.69 -3.93
N MET A 94 -7.68 10.02 -5.07
CA MET A 94 -8.82 10.12 -5.98
C MET A 94 -10.12 9.65 -5.31
N ARG A 95 -10.07 8.54 -4.58
CA ARG A 95 -11.23 7.99 -3.86
C ARG A 95 -11.75 8.97 -2.80
N ARG A 96 -10.85 9.63 -2.06
CA ARG A 96 -11.22 10.65 -1.08
C ARG A 96 -11.91 11.84 -1.74
N ASN A 97 -11.35 12.36 -2.83
CA ASN A 97 -11.96 13.46 -3.58
C ASN A 97 -13.38 13.12 -4.06
N ARG A 98 -13.61 11.88 -4.53
CA ARG A 98 -14.96 11.42 -4.93
C ARG A 98 -15.93 11.34 -3.76
N ALA A 99 -15.47 10.85 -2.61
CA ALA A 99 -16.30 10.78 -1.40
C ALA A 99 -16.71 12.17 -0.92
N GLU A 100 -15.78 13.13 -0.89
CA GLU A 100 -16.06 14.52 -0.51
C GLU A 100 -17.06 15.20 -1.46
N GLN A 101 -16.95 14.95 -2.78
CA GLN A 101 -17.92 15.46 -3.77
C GLN A 101 -19.33 14.86 -3.58
N GLN A 102 -19.44 13.56 -3.31
CA GLN A 102 -20.74 12.93 -3.05
C GLN A 102 -21.40 13.46 -1.77
N THR A 103 -20.62 13.69 -0.71
CA THR A 103 -21.13 14.28 0.53
C THR A 103 -21.64 15.71 0.30
N GLN A 104 -20.92 16.53 -0.47
CA GLN A 104 -21.37 17.90 -0.77
C GLN A 104 -22.64 17.94 -1.62
N ILE A 105 -22.76 17.06 -2.62
CA ILE A 105 -23.99 16.95 -3.44
C ILE A 105 -25.19 16.53 -2.57
N SER A 106 -25.01 15.53 -1.71
CA SER A 106 -26.04 15.09 -0.76
C SER A 106 -26.50 16.19 0.20
N VAL A 107 -25.57 16.95 0.77
CA VAL A 107 -25.88 18.04 1.71
C VAL A 107 -26.59 19.20 1.00
N ASN A 108 -26.16 19.55 -0.22
CA ASN A 108 -26.81 20.60 -1.00
C ASN A 108 -28.22 20.21 -1.46
N SER A 109 -28.46 18.95 -1.84
CA SER A 109 -29.81 18.45 -2.15
C SER A 109 -30.72 18.42 -0.92
N ALA A 110 -30.21 18.06 0.25
CA ALA A 110 -31.00 18.08 1.49
C ALA A 110 -31.37 19.51 1.91
N LYS A 111 -30.46 20.47 1.73
CA LYS A 111 -30.71 21.88 2.05
C LYS A 111 -31.70 22.53 1.07
N SER A 112 -31.61 22.19 -0.22
CA SER A 112 -32.55 22.62 -1.27
C SER A 112 -33.98 22.14 -1.06
N ASN A 113 -34.20 21.00 -0.41
CA ASN A 113 -35.56 20.53 -0.12
C ASN A 113 -36.16 21.21 1.11
N HIS A 114 -35.34 21.73 2.02
CA HIS A 114 -35.83 22.37 3.24
C HIS A 114 -36.24 23.84 3.04
N ASP A 115 -35.67 24.53 2.05
CA ASP A 115 -36.01 25.93 1.71
C ASP A 115 -37.26 26.05 0.81
N ASN A 116 -37.85 24.93 0.36
CA ASN A 116 -39.03 24.90 -0.50
C ASN A 116 -40.35 24.53 0.22
N ASP A 117 -40.32 24.34 1.55
CA ASP A 117 -41.48 24.11 2.43
C ASP A 117 -41.78 25.36 3.30
#